data_AF-A0A645JG98-F1
#
_entry.id   AF-A0A645JG98-F1
#
_cell.length_a   1.000
_cell.length_b   1.000
_cell.length_c   1.000
_cell.angle_alpha   90.00
_cell.angle_beta   90.00
_cell.angle_gamma   90.00
#
_symmetry.space_group_name_H-M   'P 1'
#
loop_
_entity.id
_entity.type
_entity.pdbx_description
1 polymer ?
#
loop_
_entity_poly.entity_id
_entity_poly.type
_entity_poly.pdbx_seq_one_letter_code
_entity_poly.pdbx_strand_id
1 'polypeptide(L)'
;MLSGGEQAFVAIAILFAILKIKPTPFCVFDEIEAALDDVNVARFANYIEKYSEKTQFILISHRRGTMEAADILYGVTMQERGVSKLLSININEVERRFNLR
;
A
#
# COMPACT_ATOMS: atom_id res chain seq x y z
N MET A 1 -15.08 -3.41 -23.86
CA MET A 1 -14.42 -2.32 -23.10
C MET A 1 -13.82 -2.95 -21.85
N LEU A 2 -12.66 -2.49 -21.40
CA LEU A 2 -12.06 -2.98 -20.14
C LEU A 2 -12.98 -2.65 -18.96
N SER A 3 -13.08 -3.57 -18.00
CA SER A 3 -13.74 -3.33 -16.70
C SER A 3 -12.98 -2.30 -15.86
N GLY A 4 -13.62 -1.73 -14.84
CA GLY A 4 -12.98 -0.76 -13.95
C GLY A 4 -11.70 -1.30 -13.27
N GLY A 5 -11.72 -2.56 -12.84
CA GLY A 5 -10.54 -3.21 -12.26
C GLY A 5 -9.42 -3.43 -13.27
N GLU A 6 -9.73 -3.81 -14.51
CA GLU A 6 -8.73 -3.96 -15.57
C GLU A 6 -8.10 -2.61 -15.96
N GLN A 7 -8.90 -1.54 -16.04
CA GLN A 7 -8.38 -0.19 -16.30
C GLN A 7 -7.44 0.27 -15.19
N ALA A 8 -7.81 0.05 -13.92
CA ALA A 8 -6.95 0.35 -12.78
C ALA A 8 -5.65 -0.45 -12.82
N PHE A 9 -5.71 -1.75 -13.13
CA PHE A 9 -4.53 -2.60 -13.19
C PHE A 9 -3.57 -2.17 -14.32
N VAL A 10 -4.10 -1.79 -15.49
CA VAL A 10 -3.28 -1.25 -16.59
C VAL A 10 -2.60 0.07 -16.18
N ALA A 11 -3.31 0.97 -15.49
CA ALA A 11 -2.74 2.22 -15.00
C ALA A 11 -1.60 1.97 -13.99
N ILE A 12 -1.80 1.04 -13.05
CA ILE A 12 -0.78 0.60 -12.09
C ILE A 12 0.45 0.01 -12.80
N ALA A 13 0.25 -0.79 -13.84
CA ALA A 13 1.35 -1.36 -14.62
C ALA A 13 2.19 -0.29 -15.32
N ILE A 14 1.54 0.74 -15.89
CA ILE A 14 2.22 1.89 -16.51
C ILE A 14 3.00 2.68 -15.45
N LEU A 15 2.41 2.92 -14.27
CA LEU A 15 3.05 3.61 -13.17
C LEU A 15 4.34 2.90 -12.72
N PHE A 16 4.29 1.58 -12.52
CA PHE A 16 5.48 0.80 -12.18
C PHE A 16 6.52 0.77 -13.30
N ALA A 17 6.11 0.81 -14.58
CA ALA A 17 7.04 0.92 -15.69
C ALA A 17 7.81 2.25 -15.66
N ILE A 18 7.14 3.36 -15.33
CA ILE A 18 7.77 4.67 -15.15
C ILE A 18 8.76 4.64 -13.98
N LEU A 19 8.34 4.12 -12.81
CA LEU A 19 9.19 4.01 -11.62
C LEU A 19 10.42 3.14 -11.85
N LYS A 20 10.30 2.10 -12.68
CA LYS A 20 11.43 1.23 -13.04
C LYS A 20 12.50 1.97 -13.84
N ILE A 21 12.11 2.91 -14.70
CA ILE A 21 13.03 3.71 -15.52
C ILE A 21 13.64 4.85 -14.70
N LYS A 22 12.80 5.52 -13.90
CA LYS A 22 13.20 6.67 -13.09
C LYS A 22 12.73 6.48 -11.65
N PRO A 23 13.50 5.74 -10.82
CA PRO A 23 13.14 5.54 -9.43
C PRO A 23 13.17 6.88 -8.69
N THR A 24 12.14 7.14 -7.91
CA THR A 24 12.02 8.31 -7.05
C THR A 24 12.39 7.95 -5.62
N PRO A 25 12.87 8.90 -4.79
CA PRO A 25 13.20 8.63 -3.40
C PRO A 25 11.99 8.16 -2.59
N PHE A 26 10.79 8.69 -2.89
CA PHE A 26 9.54 8.25 -2.31
C PHE A 26 8.36 8.38 -3.28
N CYS A 27 7.27 7.68 -3.00
CA CYS A 27 6.00 7.71 -3.73
C CYS A 27 4.83 7.71 -2.74
N VAL A 28 3.78 8.47 -3.04
CA VAL A 28 2.53 8.50 -2.27
C VAL A 28 1.39 7.99 -3.15
N PHE A 29 0.73 6.92 -2.73
CA PHE A 29 -0.43 6.37 -3.41
C PHE A 29 -1.66 6.46 -2.51
N ASP A 30 -2.75 6.98 -3.07
CA ASP A 30 -4.02 7.16 -2.37
C ASP A 30 -5.10 6.29 -3.00
N GLU A 31 -5.44 5.20 -2.32
CA GLU A 31 -6.48 4.23 -2.69
C GLU A 31 -6.46 3.76 -4.16
N ILE A 32 -5.28 3.69 -4.78
CA ILE A 32 -5.15 3.40 -6.21
C ILE A 32 -5.59 1.98 -6.57
N GLU A 33 -5.62 1.08 -5.59
CA GLU A 33 -6.04 -0.30 -5.72
C GLU A 33 -7.51 -0.54 -5.33
N ALA A 34 -8.29 0.51 -5.02
CA ALA A 34 -9.68 0.39 -4.58
C ALA A 34 -10.60 -0.35 -5.57
N ALA A 35 -10.28 -0.29 -6.87
CA ALA A 35 -11.02 -0.98 -7.93
C ALA A 35 -10.55 -2.42 -8.19
N LEU A 36 -9.50 -2.90 -7.49
CA LEU A 36 -8.94 -4.24 -7.69
C LEU A 36 -9.64 -5.27 -6.79
N ASP A 37 -9.85 -6.48 -7.33
CA ASP A 37 -10.22 -7.65 -6.54
C ASP A 37 -9.09 -8.08 -5.57
N ASP A 38 -9.40 -8.98 -4.63
CA ASP A 38 -8.46 -9.39 -3.59
C ASP A 38 -7.20 -10.07 -4.14
N VAL A 39 -7.32 -10.81 -5.24
CA VAL A 39 -6.19 -11.49 -5.91
C VAL A 39 -5.23 -10.45 -6.48
N ASN A 40 -5.75 -9.40 -7.12
CA ASN A 40 -4.94 -8.35 -7.71
C ASN A 40 -4.40 -7.36 -6.68
N VAL A 41 -5.09 -7.16 -5.55
CA VAL A 41 -4.51 -6.43 -4.40
C VAL A 41 -3.29 -7.15 -3.83
N ALA A 42 -3.35 -8.47 -3.67
CA ALA A 42 -2.18 -9.23 -3.21
C ALA A 42 -0.99 -9.11 -4.19
N ARG A 43 -1.26 -9.12 -5.50
CA ARG A 43 -0.24 -8.87 -6.53
C ARG A 43 0.34 -7.45 -6.43
N PHE A 44 -0.51 -6.44 -6.27
CA PHE A 44 -0.10 -5.06 -6.07
C PHE A 44 0.81 -4.92 -4.84
N ALA A 45 0.41 -5.49 -3.71
CA ALA A 45 1.18 -5.50 -2.47
C ALA A 45 2.58 -6.11 -2.66
N ASN A 46 2.68 -7.26 -3.31
CA ASN A 46 3.96 -7.90 -3.63
C ASN A 46 4.86 -7.02 -4.54
N TYR A 47 4.25 -6.24 -5.45
CA TYR A 47 5.02 -5.28 -6.26
C TYR A 47 5.57 -4.15 -5.40
N ILE A 48 4.76 -3.56 -4.52
CA ILE A 48 5.22 -2.50 -3.60
C ILE A 48 6.38 -3.02 -2.75
N GLU A 49 6.24 -4.17 -2.12
CA GLU A 49 7.30 -4.79 -1.29
C GLU A 49 8.59 -4.97 -2.09
N LYS A 50 8.51 -5.46 -3.33
CA LYS A 50 9.70 -5.63 -4.17
C LYS A 50 10.40 -4.31 -4.53
N TYR A 51 9.65 -3.23 -4.76
CA TYR A 51 10.22 -1.95 -5.14
C TYR A 51 10.59 -1.09 -3.92
N SER A 52 10.14 -1.45 -2.71
CA SER A 52 10.40 -0.70 -1.48
C SER A 52 11.89 -0.64 -1.11
N GLU A 53 12.68 -1.60 -1.60
CA GLU A 53 14.14 -1.62 -1.44
C GLU A 53 14.84 -0.36 -1.98
N LYS A 54 14.25 0.32 -2.98
CA LYS A 54 14.85 1.47 -3.66
C LYS A 54 14.03 2.76 -3.55
N THR A 55 12.73 2.64 -3.30
CA THR A 55 11.78 3.76 -3.24
C THR A 55 10.93 3.61 -2.00
N GLN A 56 10.84 4.65 -1.17
CA GLN A 56 9.93 4.63 -0.03
C GLN A 56 8.47 4.77 -0.51
N PHE A 57 7.59 3.86 -0.10
CA PHE A 57 6.16 3.95 -0.40
C PHE A 57 5.36 4.42 0.81
N ILE A 58 4.50 5.40 0.58
CA ILE A 58 3.46 5.85 1.52
C ILE A 58 2.13 5.49 0.88
N LEU A 59 1.46 4.48 1.43
CA LEU A 59 0.19 3.98 0.91
C LEU A 59 -0.94 4.42 1.84
N ILE A 60 -1.96 5.04 1.27
CA ILE A 60 -3.24 5.30 1.94
C ILE A 60 -4.22 4.27 1.39
N SER A 61 -4.70 3.38 2.26
CA SER A 61 -5.57 2.28 1.86
C SER A 61 -6.39 1.76 3.02
N HIS A 62 -7.57 1.22 2.70
CA HIS A 62 -8.41 0.44 3.59
C HIS A 62 -8.43 -1.06 3.20
N ARG A 63 -7.62 -1.50 2.22
CA ARG A 63 -7.56 -2.88 1.73
C ARG A 63 -6.60 -3.72 2.58
N ARG A 64 -7.10 -4.81 3.16
CA ARG A 64 -6.31 -5.68 4.06
C ARG A 64 -5.03 -6.21 3.44
N GLY A 65 -5.09 -6.70 2.19
CA GLY A 65 -3.89 -7.22 1.51
C GLY A 65 -2.78 -6.19 1.35
N THR A 66 -3.11 -4.90 1.16
CA THR A 66 -2.12 -3.82 1.13
C THR A 66 -1.58 -3.52 2.52
N MET A 67 -2.46 -3.47 3.53
CA MET A 67 -2.07 -3.18 4.92
C MET A 67 -1.16 -4.27 5.51
N GLU A 68 -1.40 -5.54 5.18
CA GLU A 68 -0.62 -6.69 5.66
C GLU A 68 0.80 -6.73 5.10
N ALA A 69 1.04 -6.12 3.93
CA ALA A 69 2.36 -6.06 3.32
C ALA A 69 3.19 -4.84 3.75
N ALA A 70 2.67 -3.97 4.62
CA ALA A 70 3.34 -2.76 5.05
C ALA A 70 4.28 -3.00 6.25
N ASP A 71 5.45 -2.36 6.27
CA ASP A 71 6.37 -2.43 7.42
C ASP A 71 5.81 -1.75 8.68
N ILE A 72 5.15 -0.61 8.48
CA ILE A 72 4.59 0.23 9.55
C ILE A 72 3.19 0.68 9.12
N LEU A 73 2.22 0.50 10.01
CA LEU A 73 0.86 1.00 9.85
C LEU A 73 0.67 2.28 10.66
N TYR A 74 0.20 3.32 9.97
CA TYR A 74 -0.25 4.56 10.59
C TYR A 74 -1.78 4.61 10.55
N GLY A 75 -2.42 4.40 11.69
CA GLY A 75 -3.86 4.54 11.86
C GLY A 75 -4.22 5.99 12.16
N VAL A 76 -5.11 6.59 11.37
CA VAL A 76 -5.66 7.92 11.65
C VAL A 76 -7.08 7.78 12.19
N THR A 77 -7.35 8.38 13.35
CA THR A 77 -8.67 8.34 14.01
C THR A 77 -9.08 9.74 14.47
N MET A 78 -10.38 9.99 14.58
CA MET A 78 -10.94 11.24 15.10
C MET A 78 -11.63 10.97 16.44
N GLN A 79 -10.88 11.01 17.54
CA GLN A 79 -11.46 10.87 18.90
C GLN A 79 -12.34 12.08 19.25
N GLU A 80 -11.90 13.26 18.83
CA GLU A 80 -12.65 14.51 18.91
C GLU A 80 -13.06 14.92 17.49
N ARG A 81 -14.26 15.50 17.37
CA ARG A 81 -14.81 15.85 16.05
C ARG A 81 -13.91 16.87 15.35
N GLY A 82 -13.34 16.47 14.22
CA GLY A 82 -12.48 17.33 13.40
C GLY A 82 -11.02 17.40 13.85
N VAL A 83 -10.61 16.66 14.89
CA VAL A 83 -9.21 16.57 15.34
C VAL A 83 -8.70 15.17 15.07
N SER A 84 -7.81 15.05 14.08
CA SER A 84 -7.15 13.79 13.75
C SER A 84 -6.07 13.45 14.78
N LYS A 85 -6.06 12.20 15.22
CA LYS A 85 -5.03 11.60 16.07
C LYS A 85 -4.40 10.44 15.33
N LEU A 86 -3.08 10.34 15.41
CA LEU A 86 -2.28 9.34 14.73
C LEU A 86 -1.86 8.25 15.72
N LEU A 87 -2.01 7.01 15.29
CA LEU A 87 -1.57 5.79 15.95
C LEU A 87 -0.56 5.11 15.03
N SER A 88 0.53 4.58 15.58
CA SER A 88 1.55 3.88 14.79
C SER A 88 1.77 2.48 15.33
N ILE A 89 1.80 1.49 14.45
CA ILE A 89 2.11 0.09 14.78
C ILE A 89 3.20 -0.37 13.81
N ASN A 90 4.30 -0.90 14.35
CA ASN A 90 5.32 -1.56 13.56
C ASN A 90 4.92 -3.03 13.37
N ILE A 91 4.55 -3.43 12.14
CA ILE A 91 4.09 -4.80 11.88
C ILE A 91 5.23 -5.80 12.14
N ASN A 92 6.45 -5.48 11.70
CA ASN A 92 7.63 -6.33 11.88
C ASN A 92 7.98 -6.58 13.37
N GLU A 93 7.62 -5.66 14.27
CA GLU A 93 7.75 -5.87 15.72
C GLU A 93 6.62 -6.75 16.28
N VAL A 94 5.39 -6.53 15.82
CA VAL A 94 4.23 -7.33 16.21
C VAL A 94 4.42 -8.79 15.80
N GLU A 95 4.80 -9.05 14.54
CA GLU A 95 5.04 -10.41 14.05
C GLU A 95 6.10 -11.14 14.86
N ARG A 96 7.23 -10.48 15.17
CA ARG A 96 8.29 -11.04 16.03
C ARG A 96 7.81 -11.35 17.44
N ARG A 97 6.99 -10.47 18.03
CA ARG A 97 6.49 -10.67 19.41
C ARG A 97 5.48 -11.82 19.51
N PHE A 98 4.73 -12.08 18.44
CA PHE A 98 3.71 -13.13 18.41
C PHE A 98 4.14 -14.39 17.65
N ASN A 99 5.39 -14.46 17.18
CA ASN A 99 5.95 -15.62 16.48
C ASN A 99 5.11 -16.05 15.25
N LEU A 100 4.58 -15.05 14.53
CA LEU A 100 3.63 -15.24 13.41
C LEU A 100 4.32 -15.53 12.06
N ARG A 101 5.64 -15.38 11.99
CA ARG A 101 6.53 -15.76 10.89
C ARG A 101 7.91 -16.14 11.41
#